data_AF-A0A7J2Y812-F1
#
_entry.id   AF-A0A7J2Y812-F1
#
_cell.length_a   1.000
_cell.length_b   1.000
_cell.length_c   1.000
_cell.angle_alpha   90.00
_cell.angle_beta   90.00
_cell.angle_gamma   90.00
#
_symmetry.space_group_name_H-M   'P 1'
#
loop_
_entity.id
_entity.type
_entity.pdbx_description
1 polymer ?
#
loop_
_entity_poly.entity_id
_entity_poly.type
_entity_poly.pdbx_seq_one_letter_code
_entity_poly.pdbx_strand_id
1 'polypeptide(L)' 'MARKLGVKFLAGPTVSNEHRGFAFVEAEKVEAVNDLMTQSGLIQWQSIEIVPTLSLEEGMRQIETLKPIY' A
#
# COMPACT_ATOMS: atom_id res chain seq x y z
N MET A 1 6.05 -15.47 -4.17
CA MET A 1 6.07 -14.35 -5.12
C MET A 1 6.35 -13.04 -4.39
N ALA A 2 5.48 -12.58 -3.49
CA ALA A 2 5.68 -11.36 -2.69
C ALA A 2 7.08 -11.25 -2.05
N ARG A 3 7.55 -12.28 -1.34
CA ARG A 3 8.91 -12.30 -0.75
C ARG A 3 10.04 -12.15 -1.79
N LYS A 4 9.87 -12.67 -3.00
CA LYS A 4 10.87 -12.53 -4.09
C LYS A 4 10.95 -11.10 -4.62
N LEU A 5 9.85 -10.35 -4.51
CA LEU A 5 9.75 -8.94 -4.87
C LEU A 5 10.04 -8.01 -3.68
N GLY A 6 10.43 -8.55 -2.52
CA GLY A 6 10.68 -7.75 -1.32
C GLY A 6 9.41 -7.20 -0.65
N VAL A 7 8.23 -7.73 -0.97
CA VAL A 7 6.94 -7.33 -0.37
C VAL A 7 6.62 -8.25 0.82
N LYS A 8 6.38 -7.65 1.98
CA LYS A 8 6.00 -8.33 3.22
C LYS A 8 4.62 -7.87 3.66
N PHE A 9 3.70 -8.81 3.91
CA PHE A 9 2.38 -8.49 4.42
C PHE A 9 2.45 -8.17 5.92
N LEU A 10 1.90 -7.02 6.31
CA LEU A 10 1.77 -6.58 7.69
C LEU A 10 0.39 -6.95 8.26
N ALA A 11 -0.67 -6.78 7.46
CA ALA A 11 -2.03 -7.15 7.84
C ALA A 11 -2.88 -7.48 6.60
N GLY A 12 -3.90 -8.33 6.81
CA GLY A 12 -4.77 -8.83 5.74
C GLY A 12 -4.21 -10.05 4.99
N PRO A 13 -4.83 -10.44 3.86
CA PRO A 13 -5.95 -9.74 3.20
C PRO A 13 -7.25 -9.83 4.00
N THR A 14 -7.95 -8.71 4.15
CA THR A 14 -9.31 -8.63 4.69
C THR A 14 -10.27 -8.24 3.58
N VAL A 15 -11.54 -8.64 3.69
CA VAL A 15 -12.59 -8.31 2.72
C VAL A 15 -13.71 -7.60 3.46
N SER A 16 -14.14 -6.45 2.95
CA SER A 16 -15.30 -5.71 3.47
C SER A 16 -16.60 -6.21 2.83
N ASN A 17 -17.72 -5.80 3.42
CA ASN A 17 -19.05 -5.98 2.84
C ASN A 17 -19.31 -5.07 1.61
N GLU A 18 -18.37 -4.18 1.26
CA GLU A 18 -18.45 -3.31 0.09
C GLU A 18 -17.73 -3.90 -1.13
N HIS A 19 -17.47 -5.20 -1.14
CA HIS A 19 -16.69 -5.89 -2.18
C HIS A 19 -15.28 -5.30 -2.37
N ARG A 20 -14.69 -4.74 -1.30
CA ARG A 20 -13.31 -4.23 -1.30
C ARG A 20 -12.43 -5.08 -0.40
N GLY A 21 -11.27 -5.47 -0.93
CA GLY A 21 -10.22 -6.12 -0.17
C GLY A 21 -9.19 -5.09 0.31
N PHE A 22 -8.67 -5.27 1.52
CA PHE A 22 -7.59 -4.45 2.05
C PHE A 22 -6.44 -5.33 2.50
N ALA A 23 -5.22 -4.90 2.20
CA ALA A 23 -4.00 -5.49 2.71
C ALA A 23 -2.99 -4.39 2.98
N PHE A 24 -2.34 -4.46 4.14
CA PHE A 24 -1.24 -3.58 4.47
C PHE A 24 0.05 -4.35 4.20
N VAL A 25 0.93 -3.75 3.40
CA VAL A 25 2.20 -4.34 3.02
C VAL A 25 3.34 -3.38 3.29
N GLU A 26 4.48 -3.93 3.66
CA GLU A 26 5.77 -3.28 3.76
C GLU A 26 6.58 -3.64 2.52
N ALA A 27 7.09 -2.63 1.83
CA ALA A 27 7.98 -2.77 0.69
C ALA A 27 8.91 -1.55 0.65
N GLU A 28 10.14 -1.73 0.17
CA GLU A 28 11.10 -0.63 0.04
C GLU A 28 10.64 0.40 -1.02
N LYS A 29 9.91 -0.07 -2.04
CA LYS A 29 9.47 0.72 -3.19
C LYS A 29 8.05 0.34 -3.58
N VAL A 30 7.24 1.34 -3.96
CA VAL A 30 5.83 1.15 -4.36
C VAL A 30 5.73 0.28 -5.61
N GLU A 31 6.72 0.37 -6.49
CA GLU A 31 6.85 -0.42 -7.72
C GLU A 31 6.85 -1.92 -7.45
N ALA A 32 7.45 -2.37 -6.34
CA ALA A 32 7.44 -3.77 -5.95
C ALA A 32 6.03 -4.30 -5.64
N VAL A 33 5.17 -3.45 -5.09
CA VAL A 33 3.75 -3.77 -4.85
C VAL A 33 3.00 -3.80 -6.18
N ASN A 34 3.27 -2.87 -7.08
CA ASN A 34 2.68 -2.86 -8.42
C ASN A 34 3.07 -4.11 -9.25
N ASP A 35 4.34 -4.50 -9.19
CA ASP A 35 4.85 -5.72 -9.83
C ASP A 35 4.19 -6.98 -9.25
N LEU A 36 3.98 -7.01 -7.93
CA LEU A 36 3.26 -8.10 -7.29
C LEU A 36 1.83 -8.23 -7.83
N MET A 37 1.12 -7.11 -7.98
CA MET A 37 -0.25 -7.09 -8.51
C MET A 37 -0.29 -7.52 -9.98
N THR A 38 0.67 -7.04 -10.78
CA THR A 38 0.79 -7.40 -12.20
C THR A 38 1.11 -8.89 -12.37
N GLN A 39 2.12 -9.40 -11.67
CA GLN A 39 2.55 -10.81 -11.77
C GLN A 39 1.53 -11.79 -11.16
N SER A 40 0.70 -11.33 -10.22
CA SER A 40 -0.37 -12.15 -9.66
C SER A 40 -1.54 -12.37 -10.63
N GLY A 41 -1.66 -11.56 -11.68
CA GLY A 41 -2.82 -11.54 -12.56
C GLY A 41 -4.08 -10.92 -11.94
N LEU A 42 -4.05 -10.49 -10.66
CA LEU A 42 -5.21 -9.88 -9.99
C LEU A 42 -5.68 -8.61 -10.71
N ILE A 43 -4.76 -7.87 -11.33
CA ILE A 43 -5.07 -6.65 -12.07
C ILE A 43 -5.99 -6.89 -13.28
N GLN A 44 -6.11 -8.13 -13.77
CA GLN A 44 -7.01 -8.47 -14.88
C GLN A 44 -8.47 -8.59 -14.44
N TRP A 45 -8.71 -8.87 -13.16
CA TRP A 45 -10.03 -9.21 -12.63
C TRP A 45 -10.53 -8.23 -11.57
N GLN A 46 -9.67 -7.33 -11.10
CA GLN A 46 -9.94 -6.45 -9.97
C GLN A 46 -9.47 -5.02 -10.28
N SER A 47 -10.18 -4.04 -9.75
CA SER A 47 -9.66 -2.68 -9.63
C SER A 47 -8.75 -2.61 -8.41
N ILE A 48 -7.51 -2.19 -8.61
CA ILE A 48 -6.48 -2.17 -7.56
C ILE A 48 -6.10 -0.72 -7.29
N GLU A 49 -6.13 -0.33 -6.02
CA GLU A 49 -5.65 0.96 -5.54
C GLU A 49 -4.44 0.72 -4.62
N ILE A 50 -3.32 1.36 -4.93
CA ILE A 50 -2.11 1.30 -4.10
C ILE A 50 -1.90 2.67 -3.49
N VAL A 51 -2.05 2.75 -2.16
CA VAL A 51 -1.90 3.99 -1.41
C VAL A 51 -0.60 3.92 -0.60
N PRO A 52 0.42 4.73 -0.92
CA PRO A 52 1.59 4.88 -0.06
C PRO A 52 1.15 5.49 1.28
N THR A 53 1.47 4.82 2.38
CA THR A 53 1.09 5.28 3.72
C THR A 53 2.32 5.55 4.56
N LEU A 54 2.16 6.47 5.50
CA LEU A 54 3.14 6.78 6.53
C LEU A 54 2.56 6.38 7.89
N SER A 55 3.42 6.18 8.88
CA SER A 55 2.93 6.14 10.26
C SER A 55 2.30 7.49 10.63
N LEU A 56 1.35 7.45 11.56
CA LEU A 56 0.71 8.67 12.04
C LEU A 56 1.75 9.65 12.61
N GLU A 57 2.74 9.15 13.35
CA GLU A 57 3.81 9.96 13.94
C GLU A 57 4.64 10.68 12.86
N GLU A 58 5.05 9.98 11.81
CA GLU A 58 5.78 10.60 10.69
C GLU A 58 4.91 11.60 9.94
N GLY A 59 3.63 11.29 9.74
CA GLY A 59 2.66 12.20 9.15
C GLY A 59 2.54 13.51 9.95
N MET A 60 2.44 13.42 11.28
CA MET A 60 2.39 14.62 12.14
C MET A 60 3.68 15.43 12.06
N ARG A 61 4.85 14.78 12.10
CA ARG A 61 6.14 15.49 11.97
C ARG A 61 6.24 16.23 10.64
N GLN A 62 5.77 15.63 9.54
CA GLN A 62 5.75 16.32 8.25
C GLN A 62 4.85 17.55 8.29
N ILE A 63 3.63 17.42 8.84
CA ILE A 63 2.70 18.55 8.98
C ILE A 63 3.33 19.70 9.78
N GLU A 64 4.04 19.41 10.86
CA GLU A 64 4.73 20.43 11.68
C GLU A 64 5.87 21.13 10.92
N THR A 65 6.55 20.44 10.01
CA THR A 65 7.64 21.02 9.19
C THR A 65 7.15 21.82 7.99
N LEU A 66 5.93 21.58 7.53
CA LEU A 66 5.36 22.31 6.40
C LEU A 66 5.04 23.73 6.84
N LYS A 67 5.63 24.72 6.15
CA LYS A 67 5.24 26.11 6.37
C LYS A 67 3.78 26.30 5.93
N PRO A 68 2.94 26.96 6.73
CA PRO A 68 1.60 27.34 6.30
C PRO A 68 1.70 28.15 5.01
N ILE A 69 0.86 27.79 4.04
CA ILE A 69 0.66 28.62 2.84
C ILE A 69 -0.32 29.71 3.26
N TYR A 70 0.22 30.82 3.78
CA TYR A 70 -0.50 32.09 3.94
C TYR A 70 0.17 33.14 3.07
#